data_AF-A0A958FKS7-F1
#
_entry.id   AF-A0A958FKS7-F1
#
_cell.length_a   1.000
_cell.length_b   1.000
_cell.length_c   1.000
_cell.angle_alpha   90.00
_cell.angle_beta   90.00
_cell.angle_gamma   90.00
#
_symmetry.space_group_name_H-M   'P 1'
#
loop_
_entity.id
_entity.type
_entity.pdbx_description
1 polymer ?
#
loop_
_entity_poly.entity_id
_entity_poly.type
_entity_poly.pdbx_seq_one_letter_code
_entity_poly.pdbx_strand_id
1 'polypeptide(L)' 'MKKSMRVCSHPLKLFLMSTVLWIGLSGCADQPTGADLVLTNGKIITVDETLPEAAALAVRDGRISAVGSVEEIAASI' A
#
# COMPACT_ATOMS: atom_id res chain seq x y z
N MET A 1 -27.13 -53.35 10.10
CA MET A 1 -27.69 -52.60 11.26
C MET A 1 -26.55 -52.17 12.17
N LYS A 2 -26.41 -50.84 12.44
CA LYS A 2 -25.65 -50.16 13.53
C LYS A 2 -24.14 -50.52 13.64
N LYS A 3 -23.17 -49.60 13.52
CA LYS A 3 -23.01 -48.41 14.36
C LYS A 3 -21.86 -47.58 13.77
N SER A 4 -22.18 -46.45 13.14
CA SER A 4 -21.23 -45.45 12.65
C SER A 4 -20.42 -44.91 13.84
N MET A 5 -19.14 -45.29 13.89
CA MET A 5 -18.23 -44.96 14.98
C MET A 5 -17.76 -43.51 14.85
N ARG A 6 -18.37 -42.66 15.69
CA ARG A 6 -17.79 -41.50 16.38
C ARG A 6 -16.77 -40.70 15.57
N VAL A 7 -17.27 -39.80 14.73
CA VAL A 7 -16.60 -38.52 14.47
C VAL A 7 -16.45 -37.84 15.83
N CYS A 8 -15.23 -37.87 16.38
CA CYS A 8 -14.82 -37.21 17.61
C CYS A 8 -15.22 -35.73 17.55
N SER A 9 -16.30 -35.36 18.23
CA SER A 9 -16.43 -34.29 19.25
C SER A 9 -15.49 -33.06 19.27
N HIS A 10 -14.88 -32.65 18.16
CA HIS A 10 -14.04 -31.44 18.09
C HIS A 10 -14.41 -30.54 16.89
N PRO A 11 -15.67 -30.07 16.76
CA PRO A 11 -16.01 -29.04 15.77
C PRO A 11 -15.39 -27.68 16.14
N LEU A 12 -14.91 -27.52 17.38
CA LEU A 12 -14.43 -26.25 17.92
C LEU A 12 -12.95 -25.95 17.58
N LYS A 13 -12.10 -26.98 17.44
CA LYS A 13 -10.66 -26.79 17.17
C LYS A 13 -10.35 -26.47 15.71
N LEU A 14 -11.20 -26.88 14.77
CA LEU A 14 -11.04 -26.53 13.35
C LEU A 14 -11.45 -25.07 13.07
N PHE A 15 -12.30 -24.49 13.93
CA PHE A 15 -12.76 -23.11 13.80
C PHE A 15 -11.69 -22.08 14.25
N LEU A 16 -10.86 -22.43 15.25
CA LEU A 16 -9.81 -21.54 15.75
C LEU A 16 -8.63 -21.31 14.78
N MET A 17 -8.46 -22.17 13.77
CA MET A 17 -7.38 -22.08 12.77
C MET A 17 -7.78 -21.29 11.51
N SER A 18 -9.03 -20.85 11.39
CA SER A 18 -9.50 -20.05 10.24
C SER A 18 -9.46 -18.54 10.52
N THR A 19 -9.63 -18.13 11.78
CA THR A 19 -9.65 -16.72 12.18
C THR A 19 -8.27 -16.05 12.21
N VAL A 20 -7.19 -16.81 12.42
CA VAL A 20 -5.82 -16.27 12.42
C VAL A 20 -5.38 -15.85 11.01
N LEU A 21 -5.95 -16.45 9.97
CA LEU A 21 -5.57 -16.16 8.58
C LEU A 21 -6.16 -14.86 8.03
N TRP A 22 -7.20 -14.30 8.67
CA TRP A 22 -7.82 -13.03 8.26
C TRP A 22 -7.15 -11.78 8.86
N ILE A 23 -6.36 -11.92 9.93
CA ILE A 23 -5.72 -10.79 10.62
C ILE A 23 -4.46 -10.29 9.88
N GLY A 24 -3.91 -11.08 8.95
CA GLY A 24 -2.68 -10.73 8.22
C GLY A 24 -2.83 -9.69 7.10
N LEU A 25 -4.06 -9.33 6.71
CA LEU A 25 -4.33 -8.49 5.53
C LEU A 25 -4.87 -7.08 5.85
N SER A 26 -4.68 -6.59 7.08
CA SER A 26 -5.05 -5.21 7.47
C SER A 26 -3.85 -4.27 7.55
N GLY A 27 -2.86 -4.46 6.68
CA GLY A 27 -1.83 -3.46 6.43
C GLY A 27 -2.32 -2.44 5.41
N CYS A 28 -3.21 -1.52 5.79
CA CYS A 28 -3.31 -0.27 5.05
C CYS A 28 -1.96 0.42 5.22
N ALA A 29 -1.14 0.39 4.17
CA ALA A 29 0.03 1.23 4.09
C ALA A 29 -0.47 2.68 3.97
N ASP A 30 -0.75 3.29 5.11
CA ASP A 30 -0.84 4.73 5.26
C ASP A 30 0.57 5.25 4.94
N GLN A 31 0.81 5.59 3.67
CA GLN A 31 2.07 6.14 3.22
C GLN A 31 2.18 7.57 3.77
N PRO A 32 3.39 7.99 4.20
CA PRO A 32 3.60 9.18 5.01
C PRO A 32 2.94 10.42 4.42
N THR A 33 2.18 11.09 5.29
CA THR A 33 1.38 12.28 5.06
C THR A 33 2.26 13.49 4.78
N GLY A 34 2.30 13.92 3.51
CA GLY A 34 2.78 15.23 3.10
C GLY A 34 4.28 15.31 2.75
N ALA A 35 4.57 15.94 1.62
CA ALA A 35 5.91 16.29 1.16
C ALA A 35 6.42 17.56 1.87
N ASP A 36 7.73 17.64 2.13
CA ASP A 36 8.34 18.84 2.72
C ASP A 36 8.58 19.94 1.67
N LEU A 37 8.69 19.53 0.40
CA LEU A 37 8.87 20.42 -0.74
C LEU A 37 8.12 19.88 -1.95
N VAL A 38 7.32 20.73 -2.57
CA VAL A 38 6.66 20.45 -3.84
C VAL A 38 7.08 21.49 -4.87
N LEU A 39 7.70 21.03 -5.95
CA LEU A 39 8.05 21.85 -7.11
C LEU A 39 6.97 21.65 -8.18
N THR A 40 6.36 22.74 -8.66
CA THR A 40 5.37 22.71 -9.74
C THR A 40 5.69 23.78 -10.78
N ASN A 41 5.00 23.73 -11.93
CA ASN A 41 5.15 24.71 -13.02
C ASN A 41 6.59 24.82 -13.57
N GLY A 42 7.40 23.79 -13.35
CA GLY A 42 8.77 23.68 -13.85
C GLY A 42 8.86 22.60 -14.93
N LYS A 43 9.87 22.71 -15.81
CA LYS A 43 10.26 21.62 -16.70
C LYS A 43 11.28 20.74 -15.97
N ILE A 44 10.83 19.62 -15.42
CA ILE A 44 11.70 18.68 -14.69
C ILE A 44 12.15 17.61 -15.67
N ILE A 45 13.46 17.57 -15.96
CA ILE A 45 14.06 16.49 -16.75
C ILE A 45 14.50 15.40 -15.79
N THR A 46 13.95 14.20 -15.95
CA THR A 46 14.36 13.03 -15.18
C THR A 46 15.30 12.17 -16.02
N VAL A 47 16.04 11.28 -15.36
CA VAL A 47 16.90 10.28 -16.03
C VAL A 47 16.16 8.94 -16.15
N ASP A 48 14.84 8.93 -15.91
CA ASP A 48 13.98 7.77 -16.11
C ASP A 48 13.64 7.65 -17.61
N GLU A 49 13.87 6.47 -18.19
CA GLU A 49 13.56 6.20 -19.60
C GLU A 49 12.05 6.22 -19.88
N THR A 50 11.23 5.93 -18.86
CA THR A 50 9.77 5.85 -18.96
C THR A 50 9.07 7.19 -18.76
N LEU A 51 9.68 8.08 -17.98
CA LEU A 51 9.18 9.43 -17.70
C LEU A 51 10.30 10.47 -17.76
N PRO A 52 10.88 10.74 -18.94
CA PRO A 52 12.03 11.64 -19.07
C PRO A 52 11.71 13.11 -18.74
N GLU A 53 10.45 13.50 -18.79
CA GLU A 53 9.99 14.85 -18.45
C GLU A 53 8.78 14.79 -17.50
N ALA A 54 8.75 15.68 -16.50
CA ALA A 54 7.65 15.83 -15.55
C ALA A 54 7.33 17.31 -15.25
N ALA A 55 6.10 17.58 -14.80
CA ALA A 55 5.63 18.94 -14.51
C ALA A 55 5.65 19.27 -13.00
N ALA A 56 5.73 18.25 -12.15
CA ALA A 56 5.84 18.41 -10.70
C ALA A 56 6.69 17.30 -10.04
N LEU A 57 7.26 17.65 -8.89
CA LEU A 57 8.13 16.79 -8.06
C LEU A 57 7.85 17.05 -6.58
N ALA A 58 7.62 15.98 -5.81
CA ALA A 58 7.52 16.02 -4.36
C ALA A 58 8.77 15.42 -3.70
N VAL A 59 9.27 16.10 -2.67
CA VAL A 59 10.44 15.69 -1.89
C VAL A 59 10.06 15.59 -0.42
N ARG A 60 10.48 14.50 0.21
CA ARG A 60 10.31 14.21 1.63
C ARG A 60 11.63 13.75 2.22
N ASP A 61 12.06 14.34 3.33
CA ASP A 61 13.30 13.99 4.02
C ASP A 61 14.53 13.98 3.08
N GLY A 62 14.55 14.92 2.12
CA GLY A 62 15.61 15.02 1.10
C GLY A 62 15.62 13.90 0.04
N ARG A 63 14.54 13.11 -0.06
CA ARG A 63 14.32 12.06 -1.07
C ARG A 63 13.15 12.43 -1.96
N ILE A 64 13.23 12.06 -3.24
CA ILE A 64 12.08 12.18 -4.15
C ILE A 64 11.03 11.16 -3.72
N SER A 65 9.84 11.65 -3.36
CA SER A 65 8.72 10.80 -2.95
C SER A 65 7.74 10.55 -4.09
N ALA A 66 7.58 11.49 -5.02
CA ALA A 66 6.73 11.34 -6.20
C ALA A 66 7.15 12.31 -7.32
N VAL A 67 6.91 11.91 -8.57
CA VAL A 67 7.20 12.68 -9.80
C VAL A 67 6.00 12.51 -10.74
N GLY A 68 5.51 13.58 -11.37
CA GLY A 68 4.36 13.45 -12.28
C GLY A 68 3.81 14.78 -12.78
N SER A 69 2.50 14.78 -13.07
CA SER A 69 1.72 15.98 -13.37
C SER A 69 1.47 16.83 -12.12
N VAL A 70 1.06 18.08 -12.30
CA VAL A 70 0.80 19.00 -11.19
C VAL A 70 -0.36 18.49 -10.33
N GLU A 71 -1.38 17.92 -10.96
CA GLU A 71 -2.58 17.40 -10.30
C GLU A 71 -2.27 16.19 -9.43
N GLU A 72 -1.43 15.28 -9.92
CA GLU A 72 -1.01 14.08 -9.18
C GLU A 72 -0.18 14.45 -7.94
N ILE A 73 0.69 15.44 -8.06
CA ILE A 73 1.59 15.83 -6.98
C ILE A 73 0.92 16.80 -5.99
N ALA A 74 -0.07 17.59 -6.40
CA ALA A 74 -0.82 18.47 -5.50
C ALA A 74 -1.53 17.73 -4.35
N ALA A 75 -1.84 16.44 -4.52
CA ALA A 75 -2.42 15.60 -3.48
C ALA A 75 -1.43 15.19 -2.38
N SER A 76 -0.13 15.48 -2.56
CA SER A 76 0.94 15.13 -1.62
C SER A 76 1.38 16.28 -0.70
N ILE A 77 0.63 17.39 -0.67
CA ILE A 77 0.90 18.57 0.19
C ILE A 77 0.37 18.33 1.61
#